data_AF-A0A7S0WCH9-F1
#
_entry.id   AF-A0A7S0WCH9-F1
#
_cell.length_a   1.000
_cell.length_b   1.000
_cell.length_c   1.000
_cell.angle_alpha   90.00
_cell.angle_beta   90.00
_cell.angle_gamma   90.00
#
_symmetry.space_group_name_H-M   'P 1'
#
loop_
_entity.id
_entity.type
_entity.pdbx_description
1 polymer ?
#
loop_
_entity_poly.entity_id
_entity_poly.type
_entity_poly.pdbx_seq_one_letter_code
_entity_poly.pdbx_strand_id
1 'polypeptide(L)'
;RGETRMARGDTRMTRGDTPPTAEVGNERLTALVPNLSGIDPDDAFSAVPYEKGFNLLYAIQRRVGDAPFEAFAKAYVQEFKFKTVTSQQFRAFVHGHFGDAKLKGLDWDAWFSTPGMPPGGRPPLDDTLSRQCTDLAEEWVKTSRTGEGSMAVMKSQYEWGEWSTQQKVHMIERVLELCKEEPLSRQALDAMGRMYGLGETKNSEVCFRWYTLCLRAGAETVVPKVTEMLTTQGRMKFTRPLYRELSKSPIKGAKPTALATFKRHANFYHPICRKMIAADLGVSPGGGGGSRNRS
;
A
#
# COMPACT_ATOMS: atom_id res chain seq x y z
N ARG A 1 -1.59 39.05 40.88
CA ARG A 1 -0.59 39.36 39.85
C ARG A 1 0.71 38.72 40.32
N GLY A 2 0.94 37.48 39.92
CA GLY A 2 2.06 36.67 40.37
C GLY A 2 3.26 36.87 39.46
N GLU A 3 4.42 37.10 40.05
CA GLU A 3 5.70 37.09 39.38
C GLU A 3 6.50 35.91 39.92
N THR A 4 6.58 34.85 39.11
CA THR A 4 7.39 33.66 39.41
C THR A 4 8.72 33.76 38.66
N ARG A 5 9.77 33.82 39.47
CA ARG A 5 11.20 33.73 39.18
C ARG A 5 11.53 32.57 38.22
N MET A 6 12.05 32.86 37.02
CA MET A 6 12.65 31.85 36.14
C MET A 6 14.05 31.49 36.62
N ALA A 7 14.22 30.24 37.08
CA ALA A 7 15.53 29.63 37.26
C ALA A 7 16.03 29.08 35.91
N ARG A 8 17.25 29.46 35.53
CA ARG A 8 17.99 28.86 34.42
C ARG A 8 18.51 27.49 34.87
N GLY A 9 17.94 26.42 34.32
CA GLY A 9 18.45 25.06 34.42
C GLY A 9 19.17 24.70 33.14
N ASP A 10 20.48 24.57 33.23
CA ASP A 10 21.39 24.13 32.18
C ASP A 10 21.38 22.59 32.16
N THR A 11 20.84 21.97 31.10
CA THR A 11 20.83 20.51 30.95
C THR A 11 21.33 20.11 29.56
N ARG A 12 22.65 19.99 29.48
CA ARG A 12 23.45 18.99 28.75
C ARG A 12 22.68 18.11 27.74
N MET A 13 22.89 18.38 26.46
CA MET A 13 22.49 17.53 25.32
C MET A 13 23.18 16.16 25.40
N THR A 14 22.42 15.11 25.70
CA THR A 14 22.86 13.71 25.50
C THR A 14 22.37 13.23 24.14
N ARG A 15 23.34 12.81 23.30
CA ARG A 15 23.12 12.08 22.05
C ARG A 15 22.33 10.79 22.32
N GLY A 16 21.33 10.53 21.48
CA GLY A 16 20.82 9.19 21.23
C GLY A 16 19.34 9.06 21.42
N ASP A 17 18.56 9.52 20.45
CA ASP A 17 17.22 9.00 20.18
C ASP A 17 17.02 9.08 18.66
N THR A 18 17.10 7.91 18.00
CA THR A 18 16.70 7.79 16.60
C THR A 18 15.20 7.45 16.64
N PRO A 19 14.30 8.31 16.11
CA PRO A 19 12.88 8.03 16.15
C PRO A 19 12.51 6.87 15.21
N PRO A 20 11.32 6.27 15.39
CA PRO A 20 10.88 5.11 14.62
C PRO A 20 10.78 5.49 13.14
N THR A 21 11.43 4.72 12.29
CA THR A 21 11.40 4.93 10.84
C THR A 21 9.99 4.71 10.29
N ALA A 22 9.44 5.81 9.77
CA ALA A 22 8.21 6.02 9.00
C ALA A 22 6.97 6.43 9.82
N GLU A 23 6.85 7.73 10.09
CA GLU A 23 5.64 8.51 9.74
C GLU A 23 5.83 10.04 9.69
N VAL A 24 7.01 10.58 9.99
CA VAL A 24 7.28 12.03 9.89
C VAL A 24 8.54 12.25 9.05
N GLY A 25 8.37 12.69 7.80
CA GLY A 25 9.51 13.05 6.93
C GLY A 25 9.26 12.97 5.42
N ASN A 26 8.14 12.41 4.96
CA ASN A 26 7.99 12.03 3.54
C ASN A 26 6.83 12.68 2.77
N GLU A 27 6.26 13.78 3.27
CA GLU A 27 5.21 14.51 2.54
C GLU A 27 5.69 14.90 1.14
N ARG A 28 6.96 15.28 0.99
CA ARG A 28 7.53 15.70 -0.30
C ARG A 28 7.55 14.61 -1.38
N LEU A 29 7.66 13.33 -1.03
CA LEU A 29 7.62 12.24 -2.03
C LEU A 29 6.19 11.87 -2.45
N THR A 30 5.17 12.54 -1.91
CA THR A 30 3.78 12.42 -2.36
C THR A 30 3.39 13.46 -3.43
N ALA A 31 4.33 14.34 -3.81
CA ALA A 31 4.23 15.13 -5.02
C ALA A 31 4.36 14.22 -6.27
N LEU A 32 3.69 14.58 -7.37
CA LEU A 32 3.76 13.79 -8.61
C LEU A 32 5.12 13.92 -9.29
N VAL A 33 5.76 15.09 -9.17
CA VAL A 33 7.13 15.37 -9.61
C VAL A 33 7.97 15.68 -8.36
N PRO A 34 8.42 14.65 -7.62
CA PRO A 34 9.17 14.85 -6.39
C PRO A 34 10.60 15.32 -6.68
N ASN A 35 11.19 16.06 -5.73
CA ASN A 35 12.62 16.34 -5.73
C ASN A 35 13.37 15.19 -5.07
N LEU A 36 14.20 14.48 -5.85
CA LEU A 36 14.96 13.31 -5.41
C LEU A 36 16.42 13.62 -5.01
N SER A 37 16.81 14.89 -4.92
CA SER A 37 18.17 15.27 -4.55
C SER A 37 18.54 14.71 -3.17
N GLY A 38 19.57 13.87 -3.12
CA GLY A 38 20.03 13.20 -1.90
C GLY A 38 19.14 12.03 -1.42
N ILE A 39 18.19 11.57 -2.24
CA ILE A 39 17.28 10.47 -1.92
C ILE A 39 17.61 9.27 -2.81
N ASP A 40 17.78 8.09 -2.20
CA ASP A 40 17.90 6.83 -2.94
C ASP A 40 16.60 6.58 -3.73
N PRO A 41 16.63 6.37 -5.06
CA PRO A 41 15.41 6.12 -5.85
C PRO A 41 14.55 4.96 -5.31
N ASP A 42 15.17 3.96 -4.67
CA ASP A 42 14.45 2.86 -4.03
C ASP A 42 13.59 3.32 -2.84
N ASP A 43 13.95 4.42 -2.18
CA ASP A 43 13.20 5.01 -1.07
C ASP A 43 12.05 5.91 -1.55
N ALA A 44 12.10 6.39 -2.80
CA ALA A 44 11.04 7.17 -3.43
C ALA A 44 9.96 6.30 -4.11
N PHE A 45 10.21 5.01 -4.29
CA PHE A 45 9.27 4.10 -4.92
C PHE A 45 7.97 3.96 -4.10
N SER A 46 6.83 4.28 -4.73
CA SER A 46 5.51 4.17 -4.12
C SER A 46 4.40 4.05 -5.17
N ALA A 47 3.15 3.94 -4.72
CA ALA A 47 1.97 3.99 -5.61
C ALA A 47 1.67 5.42 -6.14
N VAL A 48 2.27 6.47 -5.56
CA VAL A 48 1.96 7.88 -5.88
C VAL A 48 2.09 8.20 -7.38
N PRO A 49 3.23 7.95 -8.07
CA PRO A 49 3.34 8.31 -9.48
C PRO A 49 2.35 7.57 -10.38
N TYR A 50 1.92 6.37 -9.97
CA TYR A 50 0.90 5.59 -10.68
C TYR A 50 -0.49 6.21 -10.47
N GLU A 51 -0.94 6.33 -9.23
CA GLU A 51 -2.29 6.75 -8.91
C GLU A 51 -2.52 8.24 -9.17
N LYS A 52 -1.61 9.11 -8.73
CA LYS A 52 -1.71 10.56 -8.94
C LYS A 52 -1.48 10.93 -10.42
N GLY A 53 -0.60 10.21 -11.11
CA GLY A 53 -0.39 10.36 -12.55
C GLY A 53 -1.62 9.96 -13.36
N PHE A 54 -2.24 8.80 -13.03
CA PHE A 54 -3.52 8.40 -13.62
C PHE A 54 -4.60 9.46 -13.39
N ASN A 55 -4.73 9.98 -12.17
CA ASN A 55 -5.74 11.00 -11.85
C ASN A 55 -5.53 12.30 -12.64
N LEU A 56 -4.29 12.72 -12.89
CA LEU A 56 -3.99 13.87 -13.77
C LEU A 56 -4.45 13.59 -15.20
N LEU A 57 -4.10 12.43 -15.75
CA LEU A 57 -4.49 12.02 -17.10
C LEU A 57 -6.02 11.93 -17.23
N TYR A 58 -6.70 11.37 -16.23
CA TYR A 58 -8.16 11.33 -16.17
C TYR A 58 -8.77 12.74 -16.09
N ALA A 59 -8.19 13.64 -15.30
CA ALA A 59 -8.63 15.03 -15.21
C ALA A 59 -8.49 15.78 -16.55
N ILE A 60 -7.46 15.49 -17.33
CA ILE A 60 -7.30 16.00 -18.70
C ILE A 60 -8.37 15.39 -19.60
N GLN A 61 -8.52 14.06 -19.60
CA GLN A 61 -9.52 13.34 -20.39
C GLN A 61 -10.94 13.86 -20.15
N ARG A 62 -11.33 14.10 -18.88
CA ARG A 62 -12.67 14.64 -18.55
C ARG A 62 -12.91 16.04 -19.11
N ARG A 63 -11.86 16.84 -19.33
CA ARG A 63 -11.98 18.19 -19.91
C ARG A 63 -12.06 18.16 -21.43
N VAL A 64 -11.32 17.25 -22.07
CA VAL A 64 -11.17 17.23 -23.54
C VAL A 64 -12.08 16.21 -24.24
N GLY A 65 -12.57 15.20 -23.51
CA GLY A 65 -13.35 14.09 -24.03
C GLY A 65 -12.50 12.87 -24.42
N ASP A 66 -13.14 11.71 -24.55
CA ASP A 66 -12.46 10.42 -24.76
C ASP A 66 -11.74 10.34 -26.11
N ALA A 67 -12.44 10.62 -27.20
CA ALA A 67 -11.84 10.54 -28.54
C ALA A 67 -10.67 11.53 -28.73
N PRO A 68 -10.77 12.83 -28.30
CA PRO A 68 -9.63 13.73 -28.33
C PRO A 68 -8.46 13.26 -27.45
N PHE A 69 -8.73 12.69 -26.28
CA PHE A 69 -7.69 12.16 -25.40
C PHE A 69 -6.97 10.94 -26.01
N GLU A 70 -7.70 10.04 -26.68
CA GLU A 70 -7.10 8.89 -27.38
C GLU A 70 -6.21 9.35 -28.54
N ALA A 71 -6.66 10.34 -29.32
CA ALA A 71 -5.86 10.94 -30.39
C ALA A 71 -4.58 11.57 -29.84
N PHE A 72 -4.68 12.29 -28.72
CA PHE A 72 -3.54 12.83 -28.00
C PHE A 72 -2.57 11.74 -27.53
N ALA A 73 -3.06 10.64 -26.94
CA ALA A 73 -2.20 9.57 -26.47
C ALA A 73 -1.38 8.94 -27.61
N LYS A 74 -2.02 8.72 -28.77
CA LYS A 74 -1.33 8.27 -29.99
C LYS A 74 -0.30 9.29 -30.47
N ALA A 75 -0.66 10.57 -30.53
CA ALA A 75 0.23 11.64 -30.96
C ALA A 75 1.45 11.79 -30.04
N TYR A 76 1.24 11.71 -28.72
CA TYR A 76 2.29 11.78 -27.70
C TYR A 76 3.33 10.67 -27.89
N VAL A 77 2.87 9.42 -28.04
CA VAL A 77 3.78 8.28 -28.28
C VAL A 77 4.54 8.44 -29.60
N GLN A 78 3.89 8.92 -30.66
CA GLN A 78 4.56 9.13 -31.95
C GLN A 78 5.59 10.25 -31.91
N GLU A 79 5.31 11.35 -31.21
CA GLU A 79 6.24 12.48 -31.06
C GLU A 79 7.48 12.09 -30.25
N PHE A 80 7.29 11.34 -29.17
CA PHE A 80 8.35 11.08 -28.20
C PHE A 80 8.96 9.68 -28.25
N LYS A 81 8.57 8.82 -29.20
CA LYS A 81 9.25 7.54 -29.42
C LYS A 81 10.75 7.74 -29.60
N PHE A 82 11.55 6.91 -28.93
CA PHE A 82 13.01 6.98 -28.92
C PHE A 82 13.62 8.26 -28.33
N LYS A 83 12.85 9.05 -27.55
CA LYS A 83 13.32 10.26 -26.84
C LYS A 83 13.11 10.12 -25.33
N THR A 84 13.84 10.92 -24.56
CA THR A 84 13.55 11.18 -23.13
C THR A 84 12.68 12.42 -22.98
N VAL A 85 11.74 12.41 -22.05
CA VAL A 85 10.75 13.48 -21.88
C VAL A 85 10.67 13.93 -20.43
N THR A 86 10.65 15.24 -20.20
CA THR A 86 10.42 15.84 -18.88
C THR A 86 8.93 16.16 -18.67
N SER A 87 8.51 16.32 -17.41
CA SER A 87 7.14 16.74 -17.08
C SER A 87 6.77 18.10 -17.68
N GLN A 88 7.74 19.01 -17.85
CA GLN A 88 7.53 20.29 -18.52
C GLN A 88 7.28 20.12 -20.03
N GLN A 89 8.00 19.21 -20.68
CA GLN A 89 7.76 18.88 -22.09
C GLN A 89 6.41 18.20 -22.28
N PHE A 90 6.00 17.30 -21.38
CA PHE A 90 4.66 16.74 -21.37
C PHE A 90 3.59 17.83 -21.25
N ARG A 91 3.71 18.74 -20.28
CA ARG A 91 2.79 19.89 -20.11
C ARG A 91 2.71 20.73 -21.38
N ALA A 92 3.85 21.10 -21.96
CA ALA A 92 3.89 21.89 -23.20
C ALA A 92 3.18 21.17 -24.36
N PHE A 93 3.38 19.86 -24.49
CA PHE A 93 2.71 19.05 -25.53
C PHE A 93 1.20 18.97 -25.32
N VAL A 94 0.73 18.81 -24.08
CA VAL A 94 -0.72 18.84 -23.73
C VAL A 94 -1.35 20.17 -24.15
N HIS A 95 -0.70 21.30 -23.82
CA HIS A 95 -1.17 22.62 -24.21
C HIS A 95 -1.16 22.83 -25.73
N GLY A 96 -0.09 22.43 -26.42
CA GLY A 96 0.00 22.52 -27.87
C GLY A 96 -1.04 21.66 -28.60
N HIS A 97 -1.42 20.51 -28.05
CA HIS A 97 -2.37 19.59 -28.67
C HIS A 97 -3.84 20.02 -28.47
N PHE A 98 -4.21 20.49 -27.28
CA PHE A 98 -5.61 20.80 -26.95
C PHE A 98 -5.96 22.29 -26.97
N GLY A 99 -4.96 23.16 -26.86
CA GLY A 99 -5.12 24.60 -26.66
C GLY A 99 -5.51 24.96 -25.22
N ASP A 100 -5.07 26.14 -24.77
CA ASP A 100 -5.22 26.61 -23.39
C ASP A 100 -6.68 26.71 -22.93
N ALA A 101 -7.59 27.08 -23.83
CA ALA A 101 -9.00 27.26 -23.52
C ALA A 101 -9.65 25.97 -22.98
N LYS A 102 -9.29 24.79 -23.53
CA LYS A 102 -9.82 23.49 -23.08
C LYS A 102 -9.19 23.01 -21.77
N LEU A 103 -8.03 23.56 -21.40
CA LEU A 103 -7.29 23.21 -20.20
C LEU A 103 -7.47 24.23 -19.06
N LYS A 104 -8.36 25.21 -19.25
CA LYS A 104 -8.66 26.24 -18.25
C LYS A 104 -9.03 25.59 -16.92
N GLY A 105 -8.40 26.06 -15.84
CA GLY A 105 -8.61 25.54 -14.48
C GLY A 105 -7.88 24.23 -14.16
N LEU A 106 -6.98 23.76 -15.03
CA LEU A 106 -6.01 22.72 -14.67
C LEU A 106 -4.78 23.38 -14.02
N ASP A 107 -4.67 23.27 -12.70
CA ASP A 107 -3.55 23.82 -11.93
C ASP A 107 -2.35 22.87 -11.96
N TRP A 108 -1.47 23.07 -12.94
CA TRP A 108 -0.27 22.24 -13.13
C TRP A 108 0.69 22.26 -11.95
N ASP A 109 0.82 23.38 -11.27
CA ASP A 109 1.76 23.52 -10.17
C ASP A 109 1.24 22.73 -8.96
N ALA A 110 -0.06 22.78 -8.71
CA ALA A 110 -0.70 21.92 -7.71
C ALA A 110 -0.60 20.43 -8.07
N TRP A 111 -0.82 20.05 -9.33
CA TRP A 111 -0.71 18.66 -9.75
C TRP A 111 0.70 18.10 -9.63
N PHE A 112 1.72 18.85 -10.06
CA PHE A 112 3.10 18.39 -10.07
C PHE A 112 3.75 18.45 -8.70
N SER A 113 3.57 19.55 -7.97
CA SER A 113 4.45 19.90 -6.86
C SER A 113 3.80 19.76 -5.48
N THR A 114 2.47 19.81 -5.38
CA THR A 114 1.79 19.77 -4.07
C THR A 114 1.75 18.33 -3.52
N PRO A 115 2.27 18.09 -2.30
CA PRO A 115 2.10 16.84 -1.56
C PRO A 115 0.64 16.43 -1.33
N GLY A 116 0.43 15.15 -1.03
CA GLY A 116 -0.85 14.59 -0.63
C GLY A 116 -1.75 14.21 -1.80
N MET A 117 -3.05 14.23 -1.55
CA MET A 117 -4.08 13.84 -2.52
C MET A 117 -4.07 14.74 -3.77
N PRO A 118 -4.54 14.23 -4.93
CA PRO A 118 -4.76 15.05 -6.12
C PRO A 118 -5.59 16.32 -5.83
N PRO A 119 -5.31 17.45 -6.52
CA PRO A 119 -6.14 18.65 -6.40
C PRO A 119 -7.55 18.35 -6.91
N GLY A 120 -8.56 18.81 -6.16
CA GLY A 120 -9.96 18.48 -6.42
C GLY A 120 -10.43 17.13 -5.83
N GLY A 121 -9.55 16.40 -5.14
CA GLY A 121 -9.91 15.17 -4.42
C GLY A 121 -10.13 13.96 -5.34
N ARG A 122 -11.02 13.06 -4.91
CA ARG A 122 -11.32 11.82 -5.66
C ARG A 122 -12.20 12.16 -6.87
N PRO A 123 -11.85 11.74 -8.09
CA PRO A 123 -12.73 11.92 -9.24
C PRO A 123 -14.03 11.11 -9.06
N PRO A 124 -15.15 11.57 -9.66
CA PRO A 124 -16.34 10.74 -9.77
C PRO A 124 -16.03 9.58 -10.73
N LEU A 125 -16.08 8.36 -10.18
CA LEU A 125 -15.88 7.11 -10.90
C LEU A 125 -17.15 6.28 -10.80
N ASP A 126 -17.42 5.46 -11.81
CA ASP A 126 -18.44 4.43 -11.70
C ASP A 126 -18.03 3.43 -10.62
N ASP A 127 -18.90 3.30 -9.63
CA ASP A 127 -18.74 2.47 -8.45
C ASP A 127 -19.62 1.21 -8.50
N THR A 128 -20.24 0.90 -9.65
CA THR A 128 -21.21 -0.20 -9.80
C THR A 128 -20.65 -1.53 -9.30
N LEU A 129 -19.41 -1.84 -9.67
CA LEU A 129 -18.74 -3.07 -9.22
C LEU A 129 -18.21 -2.98 -7.78
N SER A 130 -17.76 -1.79 -7.35
CA SER A 130 -17.17 -1.62 -6.02
C SER A 130 -18.21 -1.50 -4.90
N ARG A 131 -19.45 -1.10 -5.20
CA ARG A 131 -20.54 -0.98 -4.22
C ARG A 131 -20.79 -2.30 -3.51
N GLN A 132 -21.05 -3.37 -4.27
CA GLN A 132 -21.28 -4.70 -3.70
C GLN A 132 -20.10 -5.20 -2.84
N CYS A 133 -18.87 -4.88 -3.25
CA CYS A 133 -17.68 -5.23 -2.48
C CYS A 133 -17.61 -4.46 -1.16
N THR A 134 -18.01 -3.18 -1.19
CA THR A 134 -18.03 -2.30 -0.02
C THR A 134 -19.14 -2.70 0.95
N ASP A 135 -20.34 -2.95 0.43
CA ASP A 135 -21.51 -3.35 1.22
C ASP A 135 -21.24 -4.67 1.96
N LEU A 136 -20.68 -5.67 1.26
CA LEU A 136 -20.33 -6.95 1.89
C LEU A 136 -19.25 -6.78 2.97
N ALA A 137 -18.25 -5.93 2.74
CA ALA A 137 -17.22 -5.66 3.74
C ALA A 137 -17.82 -5.02 5.00
N GLU A 138 -18.71 -4.04 4.84
CA GLU A 138 -19.42 -3.38 5.94
C GLU A 138 -20.33 -4.35 6.70
N GLU A 139 -20.99 -5.26 5.99
CA GLU A 139 -21.82 -6.29 6.61
C GLU A 139 -20.99 -7.25 7.47
N TRP A 140 -19.83 -7.71 6.99
CA TRP A 140 -18.92 -8.55 7.79
C TRP A 140 -18.41 -7.86 9.05
N VAL A 141 -18.05 -6.58 8.91
CA VAL A 141 -17.58 -5.77 10.05
C VAL A 141 -18.72 -5.55 11.05
N LYS A 142 -19.95 -5.27 10.58
CA LYS A 142 -21.13 -5.17 11.43
C LYS A 142 -21.37 -6.47 12.19
N THR A 143 -21.44 -7.60 11.50
CA THR A 143 -21.65 -8.92 12.12
C THR A 143 -20.56 -9.26 13.11
N SER A 144 -19.30 -8.91 12.83
CA SER A 144 -18.21 -9.10 13.76
C SER A 144 -18.37 -8.31 15.07
N ARG A 145 -18.93 -7.09 15.00
CA ARG A 145 -19.04 -6.17 16.14
C ARG A 145 -20.30 -6.40 16.98
N THR A 146 -21.43 -6.66 16.33
CA THR A 146 -22.73 -6.75 17.01
C THR A 146 -23.22 -8.18 17.17
N GLY A 147 -22.63 -9.14 16.45
CA GLY A 147 -23.19 -10.49 16.31
C GLY A 147 -24.45 -10.54 15.44
N GLU A 148 -24.92 -9.40 14.94
CA GLU A 148 -26.10 -9.30 14.08
C GLU A 148 -25.72 -9.49 12.62
N GLY A 149 -26.42 -10.39 11.95
CA GLY A 149 -26.23 -10.67 10.54
C GLY A 149 -26.47 -12.14 10.26
N SER A 150 -26.67 -12.46 8.98
CA SER A 150 -26.88 -13.83 8.56
C SER A 150 -25.91 -14.17 7.45
N MET A 151 -25.00 -15.09 7.75
CA MET A 151 -24.11 -15.69 6.76
C MET A 151 -24.87 -16.29 5.57
N ALA A 152 -26.08 -16.81 5.81
CA ALA A 152 -26.93 -17.34 4.74
C ALA A 152 -27.43 -16.21 3.82
N VAL A 153 -27.79 -15.05 4.39
CA VAL A 153 -28.20 -13.87 3.63
C VAL A 153 -27.03 -13.34 2.81
N MET A 154 -25.86 -13.10 3.43
CA MET A 154 -24.64 -12.68 2.72
C MET A 154 -24.32 -13.62 1.55
N LYS A 155 -24.37 -14.94 1.77
CA LYS A 155 -24.10 -15.93 0.73
C LYS A 155 -25.12 -15.89 -0.42
N SER A 156 -26.38 -15.58 -0.13
CA SER A 156 -27.43 -15.46 -1.16
C SER A 156 -27.44 -14.12 -1.89
N GLN A 157 -26.94 -13.06 -1.26
CA GLN A 157 -26.96 -11.70 -1.82
C GLN A 157 -25.73 -11.41 -2.67
N TYR A 158 -24.59 -12.01 -2.34
CA TYR A 158 -23.32 -11.75 -2.99
C TYR A 158 -22.73 -13.02 -3.62
N GLU A 159 -22.66 -13.01 -4.94
CA GLU A 159 -22.12 -14.10 -5.76
C GLU A 159 -20.57 -14.11 -5.74
N TRP A 160 -19.98 -14.38 -4.57
CA TRP A 160 -18.52 -14.40 -4.37
C TRP A 160 -17.78 -15.29 -5.38
N GLY A 161 -18.39 -16.40 -5.79
CA GLY A 161 -17.83 -17.31 -6.79
C GLY A 161 -17.54 -16.60 -8.11
N GLU A 162 -18.49 -15.78 -8.57
CA GLU A 162 -18.48 -15.07 -9.85
C GLU A 162 -17.67 -13.77 -9.82
N TRP A 163 -17.29 -13.30 -8.64
CA TRP A 163 -16.50 -12.08 -8.52
C TRP A 163 -15.11 -12.23 -9.15
N SER A 164 -14.72 -11.19 -9.87
CA SER A 164 -13.34 -11.02 -10.34
C SER A 164 -12.34 -10.99 -9.17
N THR A 165 -11.06 -11.21 -9.48
CA THR A 165 -10.00 -11.08 -8.46
C THR A 165 -9.99 -9.66 -7.85
N GLN A 166 -10.24 -8.63 -8.67
CA GLN A 166 -10.24 -7.23 -8.26
C GLN A 166 -11.37 -6.94 -7.27
N GLN A 167 -12.58 -7.48 -7.49
CA GLN A 167 -13.69 -7.35 -6.54
C GLN A 167 -13.39 -8.04 -5.21
N LYS A 168 -12.85 -9.27 -5.26
CA LYS A 168 -12.42 -10.02 -4.06
C LYS A 168 -11.35 -9.26 -3.27
N VAL A 169 -10.37 -8.71 -3.98
CA VAL A 169 -9.32 -7.85 -3.41
C VAL A 169 -9.92 -6.61 -2.76
N HIS A 170 -10.80 -5.88 -3.48
CA HIS A 170 -11.44 -4.66 -2.99
C HIS A 170 -12.24 -4.91 -1.71
N MET A 171 -13.02 -6.00 -1.65
CA MET A 171 -13.77 -6.35 -0.44
C MET A 171 -12.83 -6.56 0.75
N ILE A 172 -11.77 -7.35 0.60
CA ILE A 172 -10.84 -7.63 1.72
C ILE A 172 -10.06 -6.36 2.11
N GLU A 173 -9.67 -5.52 1.15
CA GLU A 173 -9.06 -4.21 1.45
C GLU A 173 -10.01 -3.32 2.25
N ARG A 174 -11.28 -3.27 1.85
CA ARG A 174 -12.29 -2.49 2.57
C ARG A 174 -12.48 -2.99 4.00
N VAL A 175 -12.47 -4.31 4.21
CA VAL A 175 -12.45 -4.89 5.57
C VAL A 175 -11.20 -4.46 6.34
N LEU A 176 -10.01 -4.53 5.73
CA LEU A 176 -8.75 -4.09 6.35
C LEU A 176 -8.77 -2.61 6.76
N GLU A 177 -9.38 -1.74 5.94
CA GLU A 177 -9.56 -0.32 6.24
C GLU A 177 -10.51 -0.12 7.44
N LEU A 178 -11.67 -0.77 7.42
CA LEU A 178 -12.69 -0.66 8.46
C LEU A 178 -12.25 -1.25 9.81
N CYS A 179 -11.28 -2.17 9.79
CA CYS A 179 -10.72 -2.86 10.95
C CYS A 179 -9.33 -2.36 11.36
N LYS A 180 -8.94 -1.13 10.97
CA LYS A 180 -7.64 -0.56 11.32
C LYS A 180 -7.44 -0.41 12.83
N GLU A 181 -8.46 0.08 13.53
CA GLU A 181 -8.43 0.31 14.99
C GLU A 181 -8.90 -0.92 15.78
N GLU A 182 -9.84 -1.67 15.21
CA GLU A 182 -10.44 -2.85 15.83
C GLU A 182 -10.47 -4.00 14.83
N PRO A 183 -9.64 -5.05 15.02
CA PRO A 183 -9.64 -6.23 14.16
C PRO A 183 -10.99 -6.96 14.18
N LEU A 184 -11.28 -7.72 13.11
CA LEU A 184 -12.41 -8.65 13.14
C LEU A 184 -12.26 -9.66 14.29
N SER A 185 -13.41 -10.04 14.87
CA SER A 185 -13.47 -11.11 15.85
C SER A 185 -13.00 -12.43 15.24
N ARG A 186 -12.41 -13.30 16.06
CA ARG A 186 -11.92 -14.60 15.59
C ARG A 186 -13.02 -15.45 14.95
N GLN A 187 -14.23 -15.37 15.49
CA GLN A 187 -15.39 -16.07 14.96
C GLN A 187 -15.77 -15.57 13.55
N ALA A 188 -15.82 -14.24 13.34
CA ALA A 188 -16.13 -13.66 12.05
C ALA A 188 -15.03 -13.97 11.02
N LEU A 189 -13.77 -13.89 11.42
CA LEU A 189 -12.64 -14.24 10.57
C LEU A 189 -12.71 -15.72 10.16
N ASP A 190 -12.88 -16.65 11.09
CA ASP A 190 -12.96 -18.09 10.79
C ASP A 190 -14.18 -18.40 9.90
N ALA A 191 -15.31 -17.72 10.12
CA ALA A 191 -16.50 -17.83 9.28
C ALA A 191 -16.26 -17.33 7.85
N MET A 192 -15.68 -16.14 7.69
CA MET A 192 -15.33 -15.55 6.40
C MET A 192 -14.34 -16.45 5.64
N GLY A 193 -13.32 -16.96 6.33
CA GLY A 193 -12.32 -17.85 5.77
C GLY A 193 -12.92 -19.14 5.20
N ARG A 194 -13.86 -19.77 5.94
CA ARG A 194 -14.60 -20.96 5.48
C ARG A 194 -15.56 -20.65 4.34
N MET A 195 -16.32 -19.56 4.44
CA MET A 195 -17.35 -19.23 3.46
C MET A 195 -16.76 -18.99 2.07
N TYR A 196 -15.59 -18.37 2.00
CA TYR A 196 -14.99 -17.90 0.75
C TYR A 196 -13.75 -18.68 0.32
N GLY A 197 -13.33 -19.70 1.08
CA GLY A 197 -12.14 -20.49 0.79
C GLY A 197 -10.83 -19.68 0.87
N LEU A 198 -10.80 -18.60 1.65
CA LEU A 198 -9.66 -17.66 1.69
C LEU A 198 -8.39 -18.30 2.26
N GLY A 199 -8.55 -19.33 3.09
CA GLY A 199 -7.42 -20.10 3.60
C GLY A 199 -6.71 -20.93 2.52
N GLU A 200 -7.38 -21.30 1.43
CA GLU A 200 -6.90 -22.28 0.44
C GLU A 200 -6.62 -21.67 -0.93
N THR A 201 -6.96 -20.40 -1.12
CA THR A 201 -6.68 -19.68 -2.36
C THR A 201 -5.18 -19.65 -2.69
N LYS A 202 -4.86 -19.76 -3.98
CA LYS A 202 -3.50 -19.63 -4.52
C LYS A 202 -3.24 -18.26 -5.14
N ASN A 203 -4.25 -17.39 -5.19
CA ASN A 203 -4.13 -16.06 -5.77
C ASN A 203 -3.36 -15.16 -4.79
N SER A 204 -2.12 -14.80 -5.13
CA SER A 204 -1.24 -14.04 -4.23
C SER A 204 -1.80 -12.69 -3.80
N GLU A 205 -2.61 -12.01 -4.61
CA GLU A 205 -3.24 -10.74 -4.23
C GLU A 205 -4.29 -10.94 -3.12
N VAL A 206 -5.03 -12.04 -3.18
CA VAL A 206 -6.02 -12.43 -2.17
C VAL A 206 -5.31 -12.98 -0.92
N CYS A 207 -4.34 -13.89 -1.09
CA CYS A 207 -3.55 -14.45 0.01
C CYS A 207 -2.92 -13.36 0.85
N PHE A 208 -2.24 -12.40 0.21
CA PHE A 208 -1.57 -11.30 0.89
C PHE A 208 -2.51 -10.54 1.85
N ARG A 209 -3.69 -10.17 1.37
CA ARG A 209 -4.67 -9.37 2.12
C ARG A 209 -5.35 -10.19 3.20
N TRP A 210 -5.72 -11.42 2.86
CA TRP A 210 -6.29 -12.35 3.83
C TRP A 210 -5.32 -12.62 4.98
N TYR A 211 -4.06 -12.89 4.68
CA TYR A 211 -3.05 -13.13 5.71
C TYR A 211 -2.79 -11.88 6.56
N THR A 212 -2.76 -10.70 5.95
CA THR A 212 -2.66 -9.44 6.70
C THR A 212 -3.82 -9.29 7.68
N LEU A 213 -5.05 -9.58 7.26
CA LEU A 213 -6.23 -9.53 8.12
C LEU A 213 -6.12 -10.52 9.29
N CYS A 214 -5.73 -11.77 9.01
CA CYS A 214 -5.51 -12.78 10.05
C CYS A 214 -4.41 -12.40 11.04
N LEU A 215 -3.28 -11.88 10.56
CA LEU A 215 -2.15 -11.48 11.39
C LEU A 215 -2.54 -10.34 12.34
N ARG A 216 -3.28 -9.34 11.85
CA ARG A 216 -3.79 -8.23 12.67
C ARG A 216 -4.82 -8.68 13.70
N ALA A 217 -5.66 -9.64 13.34
CA ALA A 217 -6.67 -10.23 14.22
C ALA A 217 -6.11 -11.28 15.20
N GLY A 218 -4.81 -11.53 15.21
CA GLY A 218 -4.21 -12.49 16.16
C GLY A 218 -4.45 -13.97 15.82
N ALA A 219 -4.79 -14.30 14.57
CA ALA A 219 -5.11 -15.66 14.18
C ALA A 219 -3.85 -16.50 13.93
N GLU A 220 -3.39 -17.21 14.97
CA GLU A 220 -2.14 -18.00 14.97
C GLU A 220 -2.04 -19.02 13.84
N THR A 221 -3.17 -19.60 13.43
CA THR A 221 -3.25 -20.62 12.38
C THR A 221 -2.77 -20.14 11.00
N VAL A 222 -2.64 -18.83 10.79
CA VAL A 222 -2.16 -18.26 9.52
C VAL A 222 -0.63 -18.24 9.41
N VAL A 223 0.11 -18.29 10.53
CA VAL A 223 1.56 -18.10 10.57
C VAL A 223 2.33 -19.07 9.65
N PRO A 224 1.98 -20.37 9.58
CA PRO A 224 2.62 -21.29 8.64
C PRO A 224 2.44 -20.87 7.17
N LYS A 225 1.22 -20.45 6.78
CA LYS A 225 0.91 -20.01 5.41
C LYS A 225 1.61 -18.71 5.04
N VAL A 226 1.71 -17.78 5.99
CA VAL A 226 2.51 -16.56 5.83
C VAL A 226 3.98 -16.91 5.60
N THR A 227 4.53 -17.81 6.41
CA THR A 227 5.93 -18.23 6.31
C THR A 227 6.22 -18.92 4.97
N GLU A 228 5.31 -19.76 4.50
CA GLU A 228 5.37 -20.38 3.18
C GLU A 228 5.38 -19.32 2.07
N MET A 229 4.44 -18.37 2.09
CA MET A 229 4.38 -17.30 1.08
C MET A 229 5.65 -16.41 1.10
N LEU A 230 6.19 -16.12 2.29
CA LEU A 230 7.42 -15.35 2.45
C LEU A 230 8.64 -16.08 1.86
N THR A 231 8.63 -17.41 1.80
CA THR A 231 9.79 -18.22 1.39
C THR A 231 9.68 -18.82 -0.01
N THR A 232 8.54 -18.65 -0.68
CA THR A 232 8.30 -19.17 -2.05
C THR A 232 8.37 -18.10 -3.13
N GLN A 233 8.31 -16.82 -2.78
CA GLN A 233 8.44 -15.70 -3.71
C GLN A 233 9.14 -14.50 -3.06
N GLY A 234 9.64 -13.57 -3.88
CA GLY A 234 10.40 -12.39 -3.42
C GLY A 234 9.82 -11.05 -3.84
N ARG A 235 8.57 -10.99 -4.33
CA ARG A 235 7.95 -9.75 -4.82
C ARG A 235 7.76 -8.80 -3.64
N MET A 236 8.46 -7.67 -3.66
CA MET A 236 8.46 -6.71 -2.54
C MET A 236 7.07 -6.17 -2.18
N LYS A 237 6.15 -6.11 -3.16
CA LYS A 237 4.73 -5.76 -2.95
C LYS A 237 4.06 -6.58 -1.84
N PHE A 238 4.39 -7.87 -1.73
CA PHE A 238 3.82 -8.77 -0.73
C PHE A 238 4.80 -9.02 0.42
N THR A 239 6.05 -9.30 0.07
CA THR A 239 7.06 -9.81 1.01
C THR A 239 7.39 -8.79 2.10
N ARG A 240 7.63 -7.51 1.73
CA ARG A 240 7.98 -6.48 2.72
C ARG A 240 6.83 -6.20 3.69
N PRO A 241 5.59 -5.91 3.21
CA PRO A 241 4.49 -5.69 4.14
C PRO A 241 4.19 -6.93 5.00
N LEU A 242 4.23 -8.15 4.46
CA LEU A 242 3.98 -9.36 5.27
C LEU A 242 5.02 -9.56 6.37
N TYR A 243 6.31 -9.28 6.14
CA TYR A 243 7.30 -9.32 7.23
C TYR A 243 6.98 -8.30 8.32
N ARG A 244 6.55 -7.08 7.94
CA ARG A 244 6.15 -6.05 8.91
C ARG A 244 4.91 -6.48 9.70
N GLU A 245 3.88 -6.96 9.02
CA GLU A 245 2.63 -7.43 9.65
C GLU A 245 2.90 -8.62 10.58
N LEU A 246 3.71 -9.60 10.16
CA LEU A 246 4.09 -10.73 11.01
C LEU A 246 4.92 -10.27 12.22
N SER A 247 5.82 -9.30 12.04
CA SER A 247 6.64 -8.77 13.13
C SER A 247 5.85 -7.90 14.13
N LYS A 248 4.76 -7.26 13.69
CA LYS A 248 3.91 -6.39 14.52
C LYS A 248 2.68 -7.10 15.06
N SER A 249 2.38 -8.30 14.57
CA SER A 249 1.21 -9.08 14.96
C SER A 249 1.19 -9.33 16.48
N PRO A 250 0.00 -9.30 17.12
CA PRO A 250 -0.16 -9.64 18.53
C PRO A 250 0.05 -11.14 18.84
N ILE A 251 0.22 -11.99 17.82
CA ILE A 251 0.43 -13.43 17.98
C ILE A 251 1.73 -13.71 18.75
N LYS A 252 1.64 -14.56 19.78
CA LYS A 252 2.80 -14.98 20.57
C LYS A 252 3.83 -15.68 19.67
N GLY A 253 5.05 -15.15 19.63
CA GLY A 253 6.14 -15.73 18.83
C GLY A 253 6.17 -15.34 17.34
N ALA A 254 5.25 -14.48 16.88
CA ALA A 254 5.24 -14.04 15.48
C ALA A 254 6.50 -13.22 15.10
N LYS A 255 6.92 -12.28 15.94
CA LYS A 255 8.17 -11.52 15.72
C LYS A 255 9.43 -12.40 15.68
N PRO A 256 9.67 -13.31 16.64
CA PRO A 256 10.74 -14.31 16.53
C PRO A 256 10.66 -15.13 15.23
N THR A 257 9.46 -15.55 14.82
CA THR A 257 9.26 -16.28 13.56
C THR A 257 9.67 -15.44 12.36
N ALA A 258 9.25 -14.18 12.26
CA ALA A 258 9.65 -13.26 11.19
C ALA A 258 11.19 -13.14 11.10
N LEU A 259 11.85 -12.91 12.22
CA LEU A 259 13.31 -12.79 12.29
C LEU A 259 14.02 -14.08 11.91
N ALA A 260 13.55 -15.23 12.39
CA ALA A 260 14.13 -16.54 12.09
C ALA A 260 13.96 -16.92 10.61
N THR A 261 12.79 -16.67 10.04
CA THR A 261 12.49 -16.90 8.63
C THR A 261 13.39 -16.02 7.75
N PHE A 262 13.49 -14.72 8.06
CA PHE A 262 14.36 -13.82 7.30
C PHE A 262 15.83 -14.27 7.37
N LYS A 263 16.36 -14.56 8.56
CA LYS A 263 17.77 -14.99 8.72
C LYS A 263 18.08 -16.27 7.93
N ARG A 264 17.15 -17.22 7.91
CA ARG A 264 17.32 -18.51 7.22
C ARG A 264 17.25 -18.37 5.70
N HIS A 265 16.39 -17.48 5.21
CA HIS A 265 16.11 -17.33 3.77
C HIS A 265 16.66 -16.02 3.18
N ALA A 266 17.51 -15.28 3.89
CA ALA A 266 18.01 -13.98 3.43
C ALA A 266 18.63 -14.04 2.02
N ASN A 267 19.39 -15.11 1.72
CA ASN A 267 20.06 -15.30 0.44
C ASN A 267 19.15 -15.73 -0.71
N PHE A 268 17.90 -16.10 -0.43
CA PHE A 268 16.91 -16.38 -1.47
C PHE A 268 16.39 -15.10 -2.12
N TYR A 269 16.30 -14.00 -1.38
CA TYR A 269 15.78 -12.74 -1.90
C TYR A 269 16.79 -12.01 -2.78
N HIS A 270 16.27 -11.27 -3.77
CA HIS A 270 17.05 -10.28 -4.52
C HIS A 270 17.75 -9.31 -3.55
N PRO A 271 19.01 -8.87 -3.81
CA PRO A 271 19.77 -8.02 -2.89
C PRO A 271 19.03 -6.78 -2.36
N ILE A 272 18.24 -6.11 -3.23
CA ILE A 272 17.40 -4.97 -2.85
C ILE A 272 16.30 -5.41 -1.87
N CYS A 273 15.56 -6.47 -2.19
CA CYS A 273 14.51 -7.02 -1.32
C CYS A 273 15.08 -7.41 0.05
N ARG A 274 16.24 -8.08 0.07
CA ARG A 274 16.97 -8.42 1.31
C ARG A 274 17.34 -7.19 2.13
N LYS A 275 17.94 -6.15 1.50
CA LYS A 275 18.30 -4.87 2.15
C LYS A 275 17.07 -4.25 2.80
N MET A 276 15.96 -4.16 2.06
CA MET A 276 14.75 -3.50 2.52
C MET A 276 14.03 -4.27 3.63
N ILE A 277 13.96 -5.61 3.56
CA ILE A 277 13.39 -6.42 4.65
C ILE A 277 14.25 -6.31 5.91
N ALA A 278 15.59 -6.32 5.78
CA ALA A 278 16.49 -6.16 6.90
C ALA A 278 16.26 -4.82 7.63
N ALA A 279 16.12 -3.73 6.86
CA ALA A 279 15.77 -2.42 7.40
C ALA A 279 14.39 -2.44 8.08
N ASP A 280 13.37 -3.03 7.45
CA ASP A 280 12.01 -3.15 8.00
C ASP A 280 11.97 -3.94 9.33
N LEU A 281 12.88 -4.91 9.51
CA LEU A 281 12.99 -5.74 10.72
C LEU A 281 14.01 -5.21 11.74
N GLY A 282 14.73 -4.12 11.44
CA GLY A 282 15.77 -3.58 12.32
C GLY A 282 16.98 -4.49 12.50
N VAL A 283 17.36 -5.24 11.46
CA VAL A 283 18.50 -6.18 11.48
C VAL A 283 19.49 -5.89 10.35
N SER A 284 20.70 -6.42 10.47
CA SER A 284 21.68 -6.36 9.38
C SER A 284 21.27 -7.26 8.20
N PRO A 285 21.54 -6.84 6.95
CA PRO A 285 21.20 -7.64 5.76
C PRO A 285 22.08 -8.89 5.58
N GLY A 286 23.13 -9.05 6.39
CA GLY A 286 23.98 -10.23 6.41
C GLY A 286 23.22 -11.44 6.97
N GLY A 287 22.97 -12.43 6.12
CA GLY A 287 22.50 -13.75 6.56
C GLY A 287 23.50 -14.36 7.55
N GLY A 288 22.99 -15.02 8.59
CA GLY A 288 23.81 -15.62 9.64
C GLY A 288 24.99 -16.39 9.06
N GLY A 289 26.19 -16.08 9.56
CA GLY A 289 27.43 -16.67 9.10
C GLY A 289 27.36 -18.19 9.13
N GLY A 290 27.51 -18.80 7.96
CA GLY A 290 28.03 -20.16 7.90
C GLY A 290 29.41 -20.14 8.54
N SER A 291 29.54 -20.85 9.66
CA SER A 291 30.83 -21.29 10.19
C SER A 291 31.63 -21.92 9.04
N ARG A 292 32.59 -21.18 8.49
CA ARG A 292 33.70 -21.77 7.74
C ARG A 292 34.68 -22.30 8.79
N ASN A 293 34.36 -23.46 9.36
CA ASN A 293 35.40 -24.35 9.84
C ASN A 293 36.18 -24.80 8.59
N ARG A 294 37.36 -24.22 8.39
CA ARG A 294 38.44 -24.90 7.69
C ARG A 294 39.55 -25.09 8.71
N SER A 295 39.58 -26.33 9.19
CA SER A 295 40.78 -27.04 9.62
C SER A 295 41.92 -26.86 8.63
#